data_AF-A0A8T0HSE2-F1
#
_entry.id   AF-A0A8T0HSE2-F1
#
_cell.length_a   1.000
_cell.length_b   1.000
_cell.length_c   1.000
_cell.angle_alpha   90.00
_cell.angle_beta   90.00
_cell.angle_gamma   90.00
#
_symmetry.space_group_name_H-M   'P 1'
#
loop_
_entity.id
_entity.type
_entity.pdbx_description
1 polymer ?
#
loop_
_entity_poly.entity_id
_entity_poly.type
_entity_poly.pdbx_seq_one_letter_code
_entity_poly.pdbx_strand_id
1 'polypeptide(L)'
;MELGYKLVSGGTENHLALVDLRPMGIDGARSEKVLDLASITLNKNAVHGDKSARNPGGVRIGSPALTTRGFGEVEFVKVADFLHEGIQIAVHAKETCPGTKIKDFLDYVESESCEQHAAIVNLRQRVEAFATQYPIPGVVTDGLLRN
;
A
#
# COMPACT_ATOMS: atom_id res chain seq x y z
N MET A 1 -3.51 -0.19 18.66
CA MET A 1 -2.99 -0.46 17.29
C MET A 1 -2.86 -1.96 17.15
N GLU A 2 -3.82 -2.60 16.49
CA GLU A 2 -3.96 -4.07 16.48
C GLU A 2 -2.98 -4.76 15.53
N LEU A 3 -2.54 -4.07 14.47
CA LEU A 3 -1.67 -4.61 13.42
C LEU A 3 -0.16 -4.28 13.61
N GLY A 4 0.22 -3.74 14.77
CA GLY A 4 1.63 -3.54 15.15
C GLY A 4 2.38 -2.39 14.47
N TYR A 5 1.72 -1.57 13.64
CA TYR A 5 2.36 -0.42 12.98
C TYR A 5 2.68 0.73 13.93
N LYS A 6 3.75 1.46 13.64
CA LYS A 6 4.09 2.69 14.36
C LYS A 6 3.56 3.90 13.59
N LEU A 7 2.60 4.61 14.16
CA LEU A 7 2.16 5.90 13.65
C LEU A 7 3.08 7.01 14.14
N VAL A 8 3.50 7.91 13.25
CA VAL A 8 4.16 9.15 13.65
C VAL A 8 3.16 9.95 14.49
N SER A 9 3.61 10.46 15.64
CA SER A 9 2.79 11.09 16.70
C SER A 9 1.83 10.17 17.46
N GLY A 10 1.77 8.87 17.15
CA GLY A 10 0.93 7.90 17.85
C GLY A 10 -0.54 7.87 17.42
N GLY A 11 -0.95 8.72 16.48
CA GLY A 11 -2.32 8.80 15.98
C GLY A 11 -2.49 9.83 14.88
N THR A 12 -3.73 10.30 14.70
CA THR A 12 -4.06 11.42 13.82
C THR A 12 -5.29 12.16 14.35
N GLU A 13 -5.33 13.48 14.14
CA GLU A 13 -6.49 14.35 14.40
C GLU A 13 -7.01 14.99 13.11
N ASN A 14 -6.57 14.49 11.95
CA ASN A 14 -6.95 15.00 10.65
C ASN A 14 -7.15 13.86 9.64
N HIS A 15 -7.16 14.21 8.36
CA HIS A 15 -7.51 13.30 7.26
C HIS A 15 -6.35 12.40 6.79
N LEU A 16 -5.18 12.44 7.44
CA LEU A 16 -4.03 11.62 7.06
C LEU A 16 -3.34 10.97 8.26
N ALA A 17 -2.69 9.84 8.01
CA ALA A 17 -1.79 9.19 8.94
C ALA A 17 -0.44 8.97 8.27
N LEU A 18 0.63 9.11 9.05
CA LEU A 18 2.00 8.83 8.62
C LEU A 18 2.51 7.59 9.35
N VAL A 19 2.83 6.55 8.60
CA VAL A 19 3.22 5.24 9.13
C VAL A 19 4.73 5.05 8.97
N ASP A 20 5.41 4.72 10.06
CA ASP A 20 6.83 4.34 10.08
C ASP A 20 6.95 2.83 9.84
N LEU A 21 7.51 2.43 8.71
CA LEU A 21 7.64 1.04 8.28
C LEU A 21 8.97 0.40 8.69
N ARG A 22 9.92 1.18 9.19
CA ARG A 22 11.24 0.67 9.61
C ARG A 22 11.16 -0.44 10.66
N PRO A 23 10.24 -0.41 11.66
CA PRO A 23 10.06 -1.54 12.58
C PRO A 23 9.63 -2.85 11.89
N MET A 24 9.00 -2.77 10.72
CA MET A 24 8.64 -3.93 9.89
C MET A 24 9.79 -4.37 8.97
N GLY A 25 10.96 -3.74 9.06
CA GLY A 25 12.12 -4.10 8.24
C GLY A 25 12.00 -3.72 6.76
N ILE A 26 11.03 -2.89 6.38
CA ILE A 26 10.77 -2.47 4.99
C ILE A 26 10.78 -0.94 4.86
N ASP A 27 11.09 -0.45 3.67
CA ASP A 27 11.07 0.99 3.35
C ASP A 27 9.84 1.37 2.52
N GLY A 28 9.59 2.69 2.45
CA GLY A 28 8.43 3.22 1.75
C GLY A 28 8.45 2.96 0.25
N ALA A 29 9.61 2.94 -0.41
CA ALA A 29 9.68 2.75 -1.86
C ALA A 29 9.33 1.32 -2.27
N ARG A 30 9.83 0.33 -1.54
CA ARG A 30 9.49 -1.08 -1.77
C ARG A 30 8.02 -1.37 -1.47
N SER A 31 7.52 -0.83 -0.35
CA SER A 31 6.11 -1.02 0.05
C SER A 31 5.15 -0.34 -0.92
N GLU A 32 5.45 0.89 -1.35
CA GLU A 32 4.68 1.62 -2.36
C GLU A 32 4.59 0.81 -3.66
N LYS A 33 5.70 0.22 -4.14
CA LYS A 33 5.69 -0.54 -5.38
C LYS A 33 4.79 -1.77 -5.32
N VAL A 34 4.89 -2.58 -4.26
CA VAL A 34 4.10 -3.80 -4.11
C VAL A 34 2.61 -3.47 -3.99
N LEU A 35 2.27 -2.44 -3.23
CA LEU A 35 0.90 -1.98 -3.08
C LEU A 35 0.34 -1.41 -4.38
N ASP A 36 1.14 -0.69 -5.16
CA ASP A 36 0.76 -0.18 -6.48
C ASP A 36 0.43 -1.33 -7.46
N LEU A 37 1.25 -2.39 -7.47
CA LEU A 37 0.97 -3.62 -8.23
C LEU A 37 -0.30 -4.34 -7.74
N ALA A 38 -0.71 -4.11 -6.49
CA ALA A 38 -1.92 -4.62 -5.88
C ALA A 38 -3.12 -3.66 -5.99
N SER A 39 -3.06 -2.66 -6.87
CA SER A 39 -4.11 -1.63 -7.07
C SER A 39 -4.38 -0.77 -5.83
N ILE A 40 -3.37 -0.58 -4.96
CA ILE A 40 -3.38 0.32 -3.80
C ILE A 40 -2.32 1.40 -3.99
N THR A 41 -2.74 2.61 -4.36
CA THR A 41 -1.82 3.73 -4.53
C THR A 41 -1.51 4.40 -3.19
N LEU A 42 -0.24 4.36 -2.78
CA LEU A 42 0.29 5.10 -1.63
C LEU A 42 1.35 6.13 -2.04
N ASN A 43 1.72 6.97 -1.09
CA ASN A 43 2.85 7.87 -1.24
C ASN A 43 3.91 7.58 -0.16
N LYS A 44 5.10 7.16 -0.58
CA LYS A 44 6.29 7.09 0.29
C LYS A 44 6.62 8.47 0.85
N ASN A 45 6.89 8.54 2.14
CA ASN A 45 7.06 9.81 2.84
C ASN A 45 8.09 9.70 3.97
N ALA A 46 8.91 10.74 4.12
CA ALA A 46 9.98 10.77 5.09
C ALA A 46 9.41 10.76 6.52
N VAL A 47 10.05 10.00 7.39
CA VAL A 47 9.74 9.94 8.82
C VAL A 47 10.93 10.42 9.65
N HIS A 48 10.68 10.81 10.89
CA HIS A 48 11.74 11.27 11.79
C HIS A 48 12.86 10.23 11.91
N GLY A 49 14.11 10.66 11.71
CA GLY A 49 15.30 9.81 11.75
C GLY A 49 15.68 9.16 10.41
N ASP A 50 14.98 9.45 9.31
CA ASP A 50 15.43 9.03 7.99
C ASP A 50 16.76 9.69 7.62
N LYS A 51 17.72 8.88 7.15
CA LYS A 51 19.05 9.34 6.74
C LYS A 51 19.05 9.96 5.33
N SER A 52 18.02 9.70 4.53
CA SER A 52 17.92 10.17 3.15
C SER A 52 16.47 10.45 2.76
N ALA A 53 16.22 11.61 2.19
CA ALA A 53 14.91 11.96 1.61
C ALA A 53 14.57 11.13 0.36
N ARG A 54 15.57 10.53 -0.31
CA ARG A 54 15.33 9.71 -1.52
C ARG A 54 14.75 8.33 -1.19
N ASN A 55 15.08 7.79 -0.02
CA ASN A 55 14.67 6.45 0.42
C ASN A 55 13.97 6.56 1.78
N PRO A 56 12.74 7.12 1.81
CA PRO A 56 12.03 7.34 3.06
C PRO A 56 11.59 6.02 3.72
N GLY A 57 11.57 6.02 5.05
CA GLY A 57 11.21 4.86 5.87
C GLY A 57 9.71 4.72 6.12
N GLY A 58 8.86 5.59 5.59
CA GLY A 58 7.43 5.58 5.85
C GLY A 58 6.54 5.81 4.63
N VAL A 59 5.23 5.77 4.89
CA VAL A 59 4.17 6.02 3.92
C VAL A 59 3.09 6.91 4.51
N ARG A 60 2.51 7.76 3.67
CA ARG A 60 1.38 8.62 4.03
C ARG A 60 0.09 8.05 3.45
N ILE A 61 -0.91 7.90 4.32
CA ILE A 61 -2.24 7.38 3.98
C ILE A 61 -3.25 8.48 4.29
N GLY A 62 -4.24 8.68 3.41
CA GLY A 62 -5.31 9.66 3.63
C GLY A 62 -6.68 9.10 3.28
N SER A 63 -7.70 9.54 4.01
CA SER A 63 -9.09 9.13 3.81
C SER A 63 -9.88 9.85 2.70
N PRO A 64 -9.63 11.13 2.32
CA PRO A 64 -10.58 11.91 1.54
C PRO A 64 -11.03 11.30 0.21
N ALA A 65 -10.11 10.68 -0.54
CA ALA A 65 -10.41 10.09 -1.83
C ALA A 65 -11.43 8.94 -1.73
N LEU A 66 -11.26 8.05 -0.74
CA LEU A 66 -12.16 6.91 -0.54
C LEU A 66 -13.46 7.33 0.14
N THR A 67 -13.41 8.28 1.08
CA THR A 67 -14.61 8.83 1.72
C THR A 67 -15.52 9.52 0.69
N THR A 68 -14.95 10.20 -0.31
CA THR A 68 -15.73 10.81 -1.42
C THR A 68 -16.45 9.74 -2.26
N ARG A 69 -15.97 8.50 -2.27
CA ARG A 69 -16.60 7.35 -2.94
C ARG A 69 -17.62 6.62 -2.04
N GLY A 70 -17.81 7.06 -0.80
CA GLY A 70 -18.76 6.48 0.15
C GLY A 70 -18.18 5.49 1.15
N PHE A 71 -16.85 5.42 1.32
CA PHE A 71 -16.24 4.56 2.33
C PHE A 71 -16.49 5.11 3.73
N GLY A 72 -17.02 4.25 4.62
CA GLY A 72 -17.15 4.49 6.06
C GLY A 72 -16.08 3.75 6.86
N GLU A 73 -16.30 3.68 8.18
CA GLU A 73 -15.33 3.11 9.12
C GLU A 73 -15.03 1.63 8.86
N VAL A 74 -16.07 0.83 8.57
CA VAL A 74 -15.93 -0.61 8.29
C VAL A 74 -15.09 -0.85 7.05
N GLU A 75 -15.27 -0.03 6.01
CA GLU A 75 -14.44 -0.10 4.81
C GLU A 75 -12.99 0.27 5.09
N PHE A 76 -12.74 1.26 5.96
CA PHE A 76 -11.38 1.64 6.32
C PHE A 76 -10.66 0.57 7.15
N VAL A 77 -11.38 -0.22 7.96
CA VAL A 77 -10.80 -1.43 8.59
C VAL A 77 -10.36 -2.40 7.49
N LYS A 78 -11.18 -2.62 6.46
CA LYS A 78 -10.82 -3.50 5.35
C LYS A 78 -9.64 -2.96 4.54
N VAL A 79 -9.57 -1.65 4.33
CA VAL A 79 -8.41 -0.99 3.71
C VAL A 79 -7.15 -1.21 4.55
N ALA A 80 -7.24 -1.11 5.88
CA ALA A 80 -6.12 -1.39 6.77
C ALA A 80 -5.63 -2.84 6.68
N ASP A 81 -6.54 -3.81 6.55
CA ASP A 81 -6.20 -5.23 6.33
C ASP A 81 -5.46 -5.43 5.00
N PHE A 82 -5.95 -4.83 3.91
CA PHE A 82 -5.29 -4.93 2.60
C PHE A 82 -3.91 -4.27 2.61
N LEU A 83 -3.78 -3.12 3.27
CA LEU A 83 -2.50 -2.45 3.46
C LEU A 83 -1.53 -3.33 4.25
N HIS A 84 -2.01 -3.94 5.33
CA HIS A 84 -1.18 -4.83 6.14
C HIS A 84 -0.69 -6.02 5.32
N GLU A 85 -1.59 -6.69 4.61
CA GLU A 85 -1.26 -7.82 3.76
C GLU A 85 -0.24 -7.44 2.68
N GLY A 86 -0.44 -6.32 1.97
CA GLY A 86 0.51 -5.85 0.95
C GLY A 86 1.88 -5.49 1.53
N ILE A 87 1.93 -4.95 2.75
CA ILE A 87 3.21 -4.69 3.44
C ILE A 87 3.89 -6.02 3.83
N GLN A 88 3.15 -7.02 4.30
CA GLN A 88 3.73 -8.34 4.58
C GLN A 88 4.28 -8.98 3.30
N ILE A 89 3.54 -8.92 2.19
CA ILE A 89 4.02 -9.36 0.88
C ILE A 89 5.33 -8.66 0.51
N ALA A 90 5.44 -7.35 0.72
CA ALA A 90 6.66 -6.58 0.43
C ALA A 90 7.84 -6.99 1.31
N VAL A 91 7.60 -7.32 2.59
CA VAL A 91 8.63 -7.84 3.50
C VAL A 91 9.15 -9.19 2.98
N HIS A 92 8.26 -10.15 2.71
CA HIS A 92 8.65 -11.48 2.22
C HIS A 92 9.36 -11.40 0.86
N ALA A 93 8.85 -10.59 -0.07
CA ALA A 93 9.51 -10.37 -1.36
C ALA A 93 10.91 -9.77 -1.21
N LYS A 94 11.16 -8.98 -0.15
CA LYS A 94 12.48 -8.40 0.11
C LYS A 94 13.45 -9.45 0.62
N GLU A 95 12.98 -10.41 1.41
CA GLU A 95 13.78 -11.52 1.93
C GLU A 95 14.20 -12.51 0.83
N THR A 96 13.31 -12.75 -0.14
CA THR A 96 13.57 -13.67 -1.26
C THR A 96 14.21 -13.00 -2.48
N CYS A 97 14.27 -11.67 -2.50
CA CYS A 97 14.87 -10.92 -3.60
C CYS A 97 16.38 -11.22 -3.70
N PRO A 98 16.89 -11.66 -4.87
CA PRO A 98 18.31 -12.00 -5.04
C PRO A 98 19.24 -10.77 -5.05
N GLY A 99 18.69 -9.58 -5.31
CA GLY A 99 19.42 -8.31 -5.36
C GLY A 99 19.30 -7.49 -4.08
N THR A 100 20.28 -6.62 -3.83
CA THR A 100 20.32 -5.75 -2.64
C THR A 100 19.86 -4.32 -2.93
N LYS A 101 19.90 -3.89 -4.20
CA LYS A 101 19.51 -2.54 -4.58
C LYS A 101 17.99 -2.43 -4.63
N ILE A 102 17.49 -1.21 -4.48
CA ILE A 102 16.06 -0.93 -4.64
C ILE A 102 15.62 -1.30 -6.05
N LYS A 103 16.39 -0.94 -7.07
CA LYS A 103 16.08 -1.28 -8.47
C LYS A 103 15.87 -2.79 -8.67
N ASP A 104 16.79 -3.61 -8.18
CA ASP A 104 16.70 -5.06 -8.30
C ASP A 104 15.40 -5.60 -7.68
N PHE A 105 14.99 -5.04 -6.54
CA PHE A 105 13.71 -5.38 -5.91
C PHE A 105 12.50 -4.95 -6.75
N LEU A 106 12.52 -3.74 -7.31
CA LEU A 106 11.41 -3.24 -8.15
C LEU A 106 11.23 -4.13 -9.39
N ASP A 107 12.33 -4.45 -10.07
CA ASP A 107 12.33 -5.33 -11.24
C ASP A 107 11.89 -6.75 -10.85
N TYR A 108 12.31 -7.24 -9.67
CA TYR A 108 11.92 -8.55 -9.15
C TYR A 108 10.41 -8.65 -8.92
N VAL A 109 9.79 -7.74 -8.17
CA VAL A 109 8.35 -7.84 -7.85
C VAL A 109 7.42 -7.66 -9.05
N GLU A 110 7.89 -7.02 -10.12
CA GLU A 110 7.15 -6.94 -11.39
C GLU A 110 7.22 -8.24 -12.20
N SER A 111 8.28 -9.03 -11.99
CA SER A 111 8.51 -10.26 -12.75
C SER A 111 7.67 -11.43 -12.22
N GLU A 112 7.36 -12.37 -13.11
CA GLU A 112 6.70 -13.63 -12.76
C GLU A 112 7.59 -14.56 -11.91
N SER A 113 8.89 -14.30 -11.84
CA SER A 113 9.84 -15.06 -11.01
C SER A 113 9.82 -14.63 -9.54
N CYS A 114 9.08 -13.57 -9.19
CA CYS A 114 8.83 -13.22 -7.81
C CYS A 114 8.03 -14.32 -7.11
N GLU A 115 8.56 -14.85 -6.00
CA GLU A 115 7.85 -15.86 -5.21
C GLU A 115 6.50 -15.35 -4.69
N GLN A 116 6.40 -14.03 -4.50
CA GLN A 116 5.19 -13.35 -4.06
C GLN A 116 4.29 -12.89 -5.21
N HIS A 117 4.61 -13.19 -6.48
CA HIS A 117 3.83 -12.73 -7.64
C HIS A 117 2.35 -13.14 -7.54
N ALA A 118 2.08 -14.40 -7.21
CA ALA A 118 0.71 -14.90 -7.06
C ALA A 118 -0.05 -14.21 -5.92
N ALA A 119 0.63 -13.90 -4.81
CA ALA A 119 0.04 -13.19 -3.69
C ALA A 119 -0.32 -11.73 -4.07
N ILE A 120 0.57 -11.04 -4.79
CA ILE A 120 0.30 -9.69 -5.32
C ILE A 120 -0.92 -9.71 -6.24
N VAL A 121 -0.99 -10.65 -7.18
CA VAL A 121 -2.12 -10.78 -8.11
C VAL A 121 -3.42 -11.08 -7.37
N ASN A 122 -3.39 -11.97 -6.37
CA ASN A 122 -4.57 -12.26 -5.56
C ASN A 122 -5.05 -11.04 -4.76
N LEU A 123 -4.13 -10.30 -4.14
CA LEU A 123 -4.45 -9.07 -3.43
C LEU A 123 -5.05 -8.04 -4.37
N ARG A 124 -4.46 -7.85 -5.56
CA ARG A 124 -4.99 -6.97 -6.62
C ARG A 124 -6.45 -7.28 -6.93
N GLN A 125 -6.75 -8.55 -7.22
CA GLN A 125 -8.11 -8.97 -7.57
C GLN A 125 -9.11 -8.67 -6.46
N ARG A 126 -8.75 -8.90 -5.19
CA ARG A 126 -9.62 -8.60 -4.05
C ARG A 126 -9.79 -7.10 -3.83
N VAL A 127 -8.73 -6.32 -4.00
CA VAL A 127 -8.77 -4.86 -3.90
C VAL A 127 -9.66 -4.28 -4.98
N GLU A 128 -9.53 -4.73 -6.23
CA GLU A 128 -10.37 -4.29 -7.35
C GLU A 128 -11.83 -4.70 -7.16
N ALA A 129 -12.08 -5.95 -6.76
CA ALA A 129 -13.43 -6.43 -6.47
C ALA A 129 -14.08 -5.64 -5.32
N PHE A 130 -13.30 -5.19 -4.32
CA PHE A 130 -13.80 -4.35 -3.24
C PHE A 130 -14.05 -2.91 -3.72
N ALA A 131 -13.07 -2.31 -4.39
CA ALA A 131 -13.13 -0.92 -4.83
C ALA A 131 -14.21 -0.68 -5.90
N THR A 132 -14.50 -1.65 -6.76
CA THR A 132 -15.50 -1.52 -7.84
C THR A 132 -16.95 -1.54 -7.34
N GLN A 133 -17.20 -1.87 -6.08
CA GLN A 133 -18.53 -1.80 -5.46
C GLN A 133 -18.97 -0.35 -5.19
N TYR A 134 -18.02 0.60 -5.22
CA TYR A 134 -18.26 2.01 -4.87
C TYR A 134 -18.20 2.90 -6.12
N PRO A 135 -19.05 3.94 -6.22
CA PRO A 135 -19.10 4.81 -7.38
C PRO A 135 -17.78 5.57 -7.60
N ILE A 136 -17.60 6.05 -8.83
CA ILE A 136 -16.52 6.96 -9.20
C ILE A 136 -17.14 8.35 -9.43
N PRO A 137 -16.91 9.32 -8.54
CA PRO A 137 -17.41 10.68 -8.71
C PRO A 137 -16.96 11.28 -10.04
N GLY A 138 -17.88 11.96 -10.72
CA GLY A 138 -17.61 12.62 -12.00
C GLY A 138 -17.61 11.70 -13.23
N VAL A 139 -17.97 10.42 -13.06
CA VAL A 139 -18.02 9.44 -14.15
C VAL A 139 -19.35 8.70 -14.12
N VAL A 140 -20.03 8.62 -15.27
CA VAL A 140 -21.18 7.72 -15.43
C VAL A 140 -20.63 6.31 -15.64
N THR A 141 -20.75 5.45 -14.64
CA THR A 141 -20.24 4.07 -14.68
C THR A 141 -21.06 3.14 -15.57
N ASP A 142 -22.19 3.63 -16.08
CA ASP A 142 -23.03 2.95 -17.07
C ASP A 142 -22.40 3.10 -18.46
N GLY A 143 -21.53 2.16 -18.84
CA GLY A 143 -20.90 2.11 -20.17
C GLY A 143 -19.37 2.19 -20.21
N LEU A 144 -18.68 2.31 -19.07
CA LEU A 144 -17.24 2.05 -19.02
C LEU A 144 -17.01 0.55 -19.10
N LEU A 145 -16.39 0.12 -20.20
CA LEU A 145 -16.00 -1.28 -20.43
C LEU A 145 -15.22 -1.78 -19.21
N ARG A 146 -15.86 -2.70 -18.47
CA ARG A 146 -15.26 -3.47 -17.39
C ARG A 146 -14.44 -4.57 -18.05
N ASN A 147 -13.23 -4.21 -18.50
CA ASN A 147 -12.27 -5.15 -19.07
C ASN A 147 -11.56 -5.94 -17.99
#